data_AF-A0A435EQE6-F1
#
_entry.id   AF-A0A435EQE6-F1
#
_cell.length_a   1.000
_cell.length_b   1.000
_cell.length_c   1.000
_cell.angle_alpha   90.00
_cell.angle_beta   90.00
_cell.angle_gamma   90.00
#
_symmetry.space_group_name_H-M   'P 1'
#
loop_
_entity.id
_entity.type
_entity.pdbx_description
1 polymer ?
#
loop_
_entity_poly.entity_id
_entity_poly.type
_entity_poly.pdbx_seq_one_letter_code
_entity_poly.pdbx_strand_id
1 'polypeptide(L)'
;MTWTGAGALFILVLTYAGVAVGRIPGLRLDRAGIALLGGAFMIAIGAISIEDAYKAINFDTITLLLGMMIVVAHLKVSGAFRALGGFAIEHAHAPFMLLVMVTLLTGVLSAFLVNDAICLVMAPIVVHVTRVINRNPVPYLIATCTASNCGSVATITGNPQNMVIGALSGISYPAFTVALAPVALFGLLCVIVI
;
A
#
# COMPACT_ATOMS: atom_id res chain seq x y z
N MET A 1 22.30 -15.41 -27.03
CA MET A 1 21.95 -14.14 -26.35
C MET A 1 22.74 -13.04 -27.03
N THR A 2 22.10 -11.99 -27.54
CA THR A 2 22.81 -10.79 -28.00
C THR A 2 23.53 -10.14 -26.81
N TRP A 3 24.67 -9.48 -27.04
CA TRP A 3 25.39 -8.74 -25.99
C TRP A 3 24.49 -7.72 -25.27
N THR A 4 23.54 -7.14 -25.99
CA THR A 4 22.49 -6.26 -25.45
C THR A 4 21.53 -6.98 -24.50
N GLY A 5 21.15 -8.22 -24.79
CA GLY A 5 20.25 -9.00 -23.94
C GLY A 5 20.89 -9.41 -22.61
N ALA A 6 22.19 -9.76 -22.62
CA ALA A 6 22.93 -10.06 -21.38
C ALA A 6 23.10 -8.80 -20.51
N GLY A 7 23.44 -7.66 -21.14
CA GLY A 7 23.52 -6.36 -20.44
C GLY A 7 22.18 -5.93 -19.84
N ALA A 8 21.08 -6.10 -20.58
CA ALA A 8 19.74 -5.79 -20.11
C ALA A 8 19.34 -6.61 -18.88
N LEU A 9 19.59 -7.93 -18.90
CA LEU A 9 19.30 -8.80 -17.77
C LEU A 9 20.14 -8.41 -16.54
N PHE A 10 21.41 -8.07 -16.75
CA PHE A 10 22.29 -7.62 -15.68
C PHE A 10 21.77 -6.33 -15.02
N ILE A 11 21.42 -5.33 -15.82
CA ILE A 11 20.84 -4.06 -15.31
C ILE A 11 19.55 -4.34 -14.56
N LEU A 12 18.66 -5.17 -15.12
CA LEU A 12 17.39 -5.54 -14.49
C LEU A 12 17.61 -6.14 -13.09
N VAL A 13 18.47 -7.15 -12.98
CA VAL A 13 18.79 -7.82 -11.70
C VAL A 13 19.38 -6.83 -10.71
N LEU A 14 20.29 -5.96 -11.16
CA LEU A 14 20.96 -4.99 -10.30
C LEU A 14 20.00 -3.90 -9.80
N THR A 15 19.09 -3.43 -10.66
CA THR A 15 18.02 -2.49 -10.30
C THR A 15 17.07 -3.11 -9.28
N TYR A 16 16.59 -4.35 -9.50
CA TYR A 16 15.70 -5.03 -8.55
C TYR A 16 16.40 -5.29 -7.21
N ALA A 17 17.67 -5.70 -7.22
CA ALA A 17 18.46 -5.84 -6.01
C ALA A 17 18.58 -4.50 -5.25
N GLY A 18 18.86 -3.41 -5.96
CA GLY A 18 18.90 -2.06 -5.37
C GLY A 18 17.57 -1.64 -4.75
N VAL A 19 16.45 -1.87 -5.46
CA VAL A 19 15.10 -1.58 -4.95
C VAL A 19 14.76 -2.41 -3.71
N ALA A 20 15.19 -3.68 -3.67
CA ALA A 20 15.01 -4.57 -2.52
C ALA A 20 15.80 -4.10 -1.29
N VAL A 21 17.04 -3.63 -1.48
CA VAL A 21 17.86 -3.02 -0.41
C VAL A 21 17.24 -1.69 0.07
N GLY A 22 16.47 -1.01 -0.77
CA GLY A 22 15.62 0.13 -0.41
C GLY A 22 16.37 1.47 -0.31
N ARG A 23 17.61 1.48 0.19
CA ARG A 23 18.54 2.63 0.14
C ARG A 23 19.97 2.13 0.00
N ILE A 24 20.73 2.69 -0.94
CA ILE A 24 22.15 2.34 -1.12
C ILE A 24 22.98 3.16 -0.13
N PRO A 25 23.75 2.53 0.79
CA PRO A 25 24.60 3.26 1.73
C PRO A 25 25.58 4.18 0.97
N GLY A 26 25.53 5.49 1.24
CA GLY A 26 26.40 6.50 0.62
C GLY A 26 25.79 7.30 -0.54
N LEU A 27 24.78 6.78 -1.23
CA LEU A 27 24.02 7.53 -2.24
C LEU A 27 22.66 7.94 -1.68
N ARG A 28 22.25 9.19 -1.92
CA ARG A 28 20.89 9.68 -1.60
C ARG A 28 19.83 9.17 -2.60
N LEU A 29 19.93 7.89 -2.98
CA LEU A 29 19.01 7.24 -3.90
C LEU A 29 17.98 6.44 -3.12
N ASP A 30 16.71 6.78 -3.34
CA ASP A 30 15.56 6.01 -2.90
C ASP A 30 15.13 5.00 -3.98
N ARG A 31 14.08 4.22 -3.68
CA ARG A 31 13.57 3.18 -4.60
C ARG A 31 13.21 3.75 -5.98
N ALA A 32 12.63 4.95 -6.02
CA ALA A 32 12.26 5.62 -7.26
C ALA A 32 13.50 6.04 -8.07
N GLY A 33 14.51 6.62 -7.41
CA GLY A 33 15.77 6.98 -8.05
C GLY A 33 16.52 5.76 -8.62
N ILE A 34 16.52 4.63 -7.90
CA ILE A 34 17.13 3.38 -8.37
C ILE A 34 16.41 2.86 -9.63
N ALA A 35 15.07 2.90 -9.65
CA ALA A 35 14.28 2.50 -10.82
C ALA A 35 14.55 3.41 -12.03
N LEU A 36 14.63 4.74 -11.82
CA LEU A 36 14.95 5.71 -12.87
C LEU A 36 16.34 5.49 -13.47
N LEU A 37 17.35 5.25 -12.63
CA LEU A 37 18.70 4.93 -13.09
C LEU A 37 18.74 3.64 -13.89
N GLY A 38 18.05 2.59 -13.42
CA GLY A 38 17.89 1.34 -14.17
C GLY A 38 17.32 1.56 -15.57
N GLY A 39 16.22 2.32 -15.67
CA GLY A 39 15.61 2.69 -16.95
C GLY A 39 16.55 3.49 -17.85
N ALA A 40 17.28 4.47 -17.29
CA ALA A 40 18.25 5.26 -18.04
C ALA A 40 19.39 4.39 -18.61
N PHE A 41 19.90 3.43 -17.83
CA PHE A 41 20.92 2.49 -18.31
C PHE A 41 20.37 1.55 -19.39
N MET A 42 19.13 1.07 -19.28
CA MET A 42 18.48 0.24 -20.31
C MET A 42 18.39 0.98 -21.66
N ILE A 43 18.10 2.29 -21.63
CA ILE A 43 18.13 3.14 -22.83
C ILE A 43 19.57 3.32 -23.35
N ALA A 44 20.51 3.60 -22.45
CA ALA A 44 21.91 3.87 -22.82
C ALA A 44 22.59 2.69 -23.53
N ILE A 45 22.26 1.45 -23.16
CA ILE A 45 22.78 0.24 -23.84
C ILE A 45 21.97 -0.16 -25.08
N GLY A 46 20.93 0.61 -25.45
CA GLY A 46 20.06 0.32 -26.57
C GLY A 46 19.16 -0.91 -26.38
N ALA A 47 18.88 -1.32 -25.13
CA ALA A 47 17.98 -2.43 -24.85
C ALA A 47 16.51 -2.07 -25.04
N ILE A 48 16.18 -0.79 -24.88
CA ILE A 48 14.86 -0.21 -25.16
C ILE A 48 15.05 1.14 -25.86
N SER A 49 14.20 1.45 -26.85
CA SER A 49 14.20 2.77 -27.48
C SER A 49 13.62 3.82 -26.52
N ILE A 50 13.94 5.10 -26.74
CA ILE A 50 13.35 6.19 -25.95
C ILE A 50 11.82 6.21 -26.12
N GLU A 51 11.32 5.98 -27.34
CA GLU A 51 9.88 5.94 -27.63
C GLU A 51 9.17 4.81 -26.88
N ASP A 52 9.77 3.62 -26.85
CA ASP A 52 9.19 2.48 -26.13
C ASP A 52 9.27 2.68 -24.61
N ALA A 53 10.35 3.32 -24.12
CA ALA A 53 10.46 3.69 -22.71
C ALA A 53 9.36 4.68 -22.29
N TYR A 54 9.03 5.68 -23.13
CA TYR A 54 7.91 6.58 -22.88
C TYR A 54 6.56 5.85 -22.90
N LYS A 55 6.34 4.95 -23.85
CA LYS A 55 5.11 4.14 -23.93
C LYS A 55 4.94 3.18 -22.75
N ALA A 56 6.04 2.78 -22.11
CA ALA A 56 6.01 1.93 -20.92
C ALA A 56 5.51 2.68 -19.66
N ILE A 57 5.49 4.02 -19.67
CA ILE A 57 5.00 4.83 -18.55
C ILE A 57 3.47 4.87 -18.57
N ASN A 58 2.83 4.28 -17.56
CA ASN A 58 1.39 4.35 -17.39
C ASN A 58 0.99 5.61 -16.62
N PHE A 59 0.66 6.68 -17.36
CA PHE A 59 0.26 7.97 -16.78
C PHE A 59 -1.07 7.90 -16.03
N ASP A 60 -1.99 7.01 -16.42
CA ASP A 60 -3.27 6.83 -15.74
C ASP A 60 -3.05 6.36 -14.30
N THR A 61 -2.17 5.38 -14.10
CA THR A 61 -1.80 4.85 -12.79
C THR A 61 -1.11 5.92 -11.94
N ILE A 62 -0.18 6.68 -12.53
CA ILE A 62 0.55 7.76 -11.81
C ILE A 62 -0.44 8.84 -11.36
N THR A 63 -1.36 9.25 -12.23
CA THR A 63 -2.36 10.28 -11.93
C THR A 63 -3.36 9.80 -10.89
N LEU A 64 -3.81 8.55 -10.98
CA LEU A 64 -4.68 7.92 -9.98
C LEU A 64 -4.01 7.86 -8.61
N LEU A 65 -2.75 7.41 -8.55
CA LEU A 65 -1.97 7.36 -7.31
C LEU A 65 -1.80 8.76 -6.71
N LEU A 66 -1.44 9.75 -7.54
CA LEU A 66 -1.30 11.13 -7.10
C LEU A 66 -2.60 11.68 -6.50
N GLY A 67 -3.73 11.52 -7.18
CA GLY A 67 -5.04 11.97 -6.71
C GLY A 67 -5.42 11.34 -5.37
N MET A 68 -5.21 10.02 -5.24
CA MET A 68 -5.48 9.31 -3.99
C MET A 68 -4.56 9.75 -2.85
N MET A 69 -3.27 9.98 -3.12
CA MET A 69 -2.34 10.51 -2.12
C MET A 69 -2.73 11.91 -1.63
N ILE A 70 -3.25 12.77 -2.52
CA ILE A 70 -3.76 14.09 -2.15
C ILE A 70 -4.98 13.96 -1.22
N VAL A 71 -5.95 13.11 -1.56
CA VAL A 71 -7.15 12.87 -0.73
C VAL A 71 -6.75 12.36 0.66
N VAL A 72 -5.87 11.36 0.71
CA VAL A 72 -5.34 10.79 1.95
C VAL A 72 -4.62 11.84 2.80
N ALA A 73 -3.79 12.69 2.19
CA ALA A 73 -3.09 13.76 2.89
C ALA A 73 -4.06 14.76 3.54
N HIS A 74 -5.13 15.16 2.84
CA HIS A 74 -6.14 16.06 3.38
C HIS A 74 -6.92 15.44 4.53
N LEU A 75 -7.32 14.16 4.42
CA LEU A 75 -7.98 13.43 5.51
C LEU A 75 -7.09 13.28 6.75
N LYS A 76 -5.77 13.18 6.54
CA LYS A 76 -4.80 13.15 7.63
C LYS A 76 -4.70 14.50 8.35
N VAL A 77 -4.67 15.59 7.59
CA VAL A 77 -4.59 16.95 8.15
C VAL A 77 -5.89 17.37 8.82
N SER A 78 -7.05 16.97 8.30
CA SER A 78 -8.36 17.29 8.88
C SER A 78 -8.62 16.61 10.23
N GLY A 79 -7.82 15.62 10.60
CA GLY A 79 -8.01 14.85 11.83
C GLY A 79 -9.14 13.81 11.73
N ALA A 80 -9.70 13.56 10.54
CA ALA A 80 -10.77 12.59 10.34
C ALA A 80 -10.42 11.20 10.91
N PHE A 81 -9.20 10.73 10.67
CA PHE A 81 -8.74 9.46 11.22
C PHE A 81 -8.62 9.46 12.75
N ARG A 82 -8.26 10.59 13.37
CA ARG A 82 -8.22 10.71 14.83
C ARG A 82 -9.63 10.66 15.41
N ALA A 83 -10.60 11.29 14.76
CA ALA A 83 -12.00 11.24 15.17
C ALA A 83 -12.55 9.80 15.08
N LEU A 84 -12.27 9.10 13.97
CA LEU A 84 -12.66 7.69 13.79
C LEU A 84 -11.98 6.76 14.81
N GLY A 85 -10.69 7.00 15.09
CA GLY A 85 -9.97 6.30 16.16
C GLY A 85 -10.59 6.56 17.54
N GLY A 86 -10.92 7.82 17.84
CA GLY A 86 -11.65 8.25 19.04
C GLY A 86 -12.96 7.49 19.24
N PHE A 87 -13.78 7.45 18.20
CA PHE A 87 -15.06 6.75 18.22
C PHE A 87 -14.92 5.25 18.55
N ALA A 88 -13.94 4.58 17.96
CA ALA A 88 -13.68 3.16 18.23
C ALA A 88 -13.24 2.91 19.69
N ILE A 89 -12.57 3.87 20.31
CA ILE A 89 -12.11 3.77 21.72
C ILE A 89 -13.28 3.96 22.68
N GLU A 90 -14.13 4.95 22.43
CA GLU A 90 -15.29 5.25 23.28
C GLU A 90 -16.27 4.09 23.37
N HIS A 91 -16.39 3.29 22.31
CA HIS A 91 -17.31 2.14 22.25
C HIS A 91 -16.67 0.80 22.64
N ALA A 92 -15.35 0.74 22.80
CA ALA A 92 -14.66 -0.51 23.09
C ALA A 92 -14.58 -0.78 24.59
N HIS A 93 -15.63 -1.41 25.14
CA HIS A 93 -15.70 -1.74 26.56
C HIS A 93 -14.92 -3.01 26.95
N ALA A 94 -14.43 -3.78 25.96
CA ALA A 94 -13.67 -5.01 26.16
C ALA A 94 -12.44 -5.08 25.24
N PRO A 95 -11.32 -5.70 25.67
CA PRO A 95 -10.10 -5.82 24.86
C PRO A 95 -10.31 -6.49 23.50
N PHE A 96 -11.21 -7.49 23.44
CA PHE A 96 -11.59 -8.17 22.21
C PHE A 96 -12.43 -7.26 21.30
N MET A 97 -13.35 -6.49 21.88
CA MET A 97 -14.17 -5.53 21.13
C MET A 97 -13.30 -4.42 20.52
N LEU A 98 -12.28 -3.95 21.24
CA LEU A 98 -11.29 -3.03 20.69
C LEU A 98 -10.56 -3.63 19.50
N LEU A 99 -10.15 -4.90 19.59
CA LEU A 99 -9.45 -5.59 18.51
C LEU A 99 -10.33 -5.68 17.26
N VAL A 100 -11.58 -6.11 17.43
CA VAL A 100 -12.56 -6.19 16.33
C VAL A 100 -12.80 -4.81 15.70
N MET A 101 -13.01 -3.77 16.51
CA MET A 101 -13.23 -2.43 15.98
C MET A 101 -12.02 -1.88 15.24
N VAL A 102 -10.81 -2.06 15.78
CA VAL A 102 -9.57 -1.64 15.10
C VAL A 102 -9.41 -2.39 13.78
N THR A 103 -9.61 -3.71 13.77
CA THR A 103 -9.53 -4.54 12.56
C THR A 103 -10.53 -4.11 11.50
N LEU A 104 -11.80 -3.96 11.85
CA LEU A 104 -12.84 -3.57 10.90
C LEU A 104 -12.65 -2.15 10.39
N LEU A 105 -12.37 -1.19 11.28
CA LEU A 105 -12.13 0.19 10.90
C LEU A 105 -10.92 0.30 9.97
N THR A 106 -9.82 -0.36 10.33
CA THR A 106 -8.60 -0.37 9.52
C THR A 106 -8.84 -1.02 8.17
N GLY A 107 -9.50 -2.18 8.13
CA GLY A 107 -9.80 -2.89 6.89
C GLY A 107 -10.69 -2.09 5.95
N VAL A 108 -11.79 -1.53 6.47
CA VAL A 108 -12.73 -0.71 5.69
C VAL A 108 -12.05 0.55 5.19
N LEU A 109 -11.36 1.30 6.05
CA LEU A 109 -10.64 2.50 5.60
C LEU A 109 -9.56 2.17 4.59
N SER A 110 -8.85 1.06 4.77
CA SER A 110 -7.81 0.61 3.84
C SER A 110 -8.36 0.19 2.49
N ALA A 111 -9.62 -0.23 2.40
CA ALA A 111 -10.30 -0.48 1.14
C ALA A 111 -10.57 0.82 0.36
N PHE A 112 -10.46 2.01 0.96
CA PHE A 112 -10.70 3.28 0.24
C PHE A 112 -9.46 4.19 0.20
N LEU A 113 -8.57 4.10 1.17
CA LEU A 113 -7.60 5.16 1.48
C LEU A 113 -6.15 4.67 1.53
N VAL A 114 -5.81 3.65 0.73
CA VAL A 114 -4.47 3.06 0.60
C VAL A 114 -3.92 2.46 1.90
N ASN A 115 -3.58 1.18 1.86
CA ASN A 115 -3.09 0.42 3.02
C ASN A 115 -1.94 1.10 3.80
N ASP A 116 -0.93 1.60 3.10
CA ASP A 116 0.25 2.21 3.74
C ASP A 116 -0.12 3.45 4.57
N ALA A 117 -1.02 4.28 4.06
CA ALA A 117 -1.45 5.49 4.73
C ALA A 117 -2.27 5.17 5.98
N ILE A 118 -3.19 4.21 5.87
CA ILE A 118 -3.98 3.75 7.02
C ILE A 118 -3.10 3.16 8.10
N CYS A 119 -2.10 2.33 7.75
CA CYS A 119 -1.15 1.81 8.72
C CYS A 119 -0.39 2.92 9.45
N LEU A 120 0.10 3.93 8.73
CA LEU A 120 0.84 5.06 9.32
C LEU A 120 -0.02 5.91 10.27
N VAL A 121 -1.33 5.96 10.05
CA VAL A 121 -2.24 6.75 10.88
C VAL A 121 -2.83 5.94 12.03
N MET A 122 -3.20 4.68 11.79
CA MET A 122 -3.78 3.80 12.81
C MET A 122 -2.75 3.32 13.82
N ALA A 123 -1.50 3.05 13.42
CA ALA A 123 -0.45 2.59 14.34
C ALA A 123 -0.26 3.51 15.57
N PRO A 124 -0.06 4.85 15.44
CA PRO A 124 0.08 5.71 16.61
C PRO A 124 -1.20 5.81 17.43
N ILE A 125 -2.38 5.72 16.81
CA ILE A 125 -3.68 5.69 17.52
C ILE A 125 -3.75 4.42 18.38
N VAL A 126 -3.51 3.26 17.79
CA VAL A 126 -3.52 1.96 18.48
C VAL A 126 -2.53 1.93 19.64
N VAL A 127 -1.31 2.46 19.44
CA VAL A 127 -0.31 2.56 20.52
C VAL A 127 -0.79 3.46 21.65
N HIS A 128 -1.38 4.61 21.34
CA HIS A 128 -1.90 5.52 22.35
C HIS A 128 -3.00 4.85 23.18
N VAL A 129 -3.95 4.20 22.52
CA VAL A 129 -5.09 3.54 23.16
C VAL A 129 -4.65 2.42 24.08
N THR A 130 -3.83 1.51 23.55
CA THR A 130 -3.33 0.35 24.29
C THR A 130 -2.53 0.76 25.52
N ARG A 131 -1.81 1.90 25.46
CA ARG A 131 -1.17 2.50 26.64
C ARG A 131 -2.18 3.03 27.66
N VAL A 132 -3.23 3.73 27.23
CA VAL A 132 -4.27 4.26 28.14
C VAL A 132 -4.98 3.14 28.90
N ILE A 133 -5.28 2.03 28.22
CA ILE A 133 -5.92 0.85 28.84
C ILE A 133 -4.93 -0.12 29.50
N ASN A 134 -3.63 0.24 29.58
CA ASN A 134 -2.54 -0.54 30.14
C ASN A 134 -2.44 -1.99 29.58
N ARG A 135 -2.45 -2.11 28.25
CA ARG A 135 -2.34 -3.37 27.50
C ARG A 135 -1.15 -3.38 26.56
N ASN A 136 -0.72 -4.58 26.18
CA ASN A 136 0.33 -4.76 25.19
C ASN A 136 -0.15 -4.28 23.80
N PRO A 137 0.53 -3.31 23.14
CA PRO A 137 0.15 -2.83 21.81
C PRO A 137 0.36 -3.85 20.68
N VAL A 138 1.24 -4.84 20.89
CA VAL A 138 1.72 -5.71 19.80
C VAL A 138 0.60 -6.45 19.05
N PRO A 139 -0.36 -7.13 19.71
CA PRO A 139 -1.43 -7.83 19.00
C PRO A 139 -2.30 -6.89 18.16
N TYR A 140 -2.60 -5.70 18.68
CA TYR A 140 -3.42 -4.72 17.98
C TYR A 140 -2.69 -4.11 16.77
N LEU A 141 -1.37 -3.94 16.86
CA LEU A 141 -0.54 -3.48 15.74
C LEU A 141 -0.42 -4.54 14.65
N ILE A 142 -0.27 -5.82 15.03
CA ILE A 142 -0.30 -6.94 14.09
C ILE A 142 -1.65 -6.98 13.38
N ALA A 143 -2.75 -6.93 14.14
CA ALA A 143 -4.10 -6.87 13.61
C ALA A 143 -4.30 -5.67 12.68
N THR A 144 -3.77 -4.49 13.01
CA THR A 144 -3.84 -3.32 12.12
C THR A 144 -3.12 -3.58 10.78
N CYS A 145 -1.90 -4.10 10.82
CA CYS A 145 -1.12 -4.38 9.61
C CYS A 145 -1.80 -5.45 8.73
N THR A 146 -2.26 -6.55 9.33
CA THR A 146 -2.93 -7.63 8.60
C THR A 146 -4.30 -7.20 8.10
N ALA A 147 -5.09 -6.50 8.91
CA ALA A 147 -6.40 -5.98 8.53
C ALA A 147 -6.31 -4.98 7.39
N SER A 148 -5.31 -4.08 7.40
CA SER A 148 -5.10 -3.13 6.32
C SER A 148 -4.80 -3.86 5.01
N ASN A 149 -3.93 -4.88 5.05
CA ASN A 149 -3.63 -5.67 3.86
C ASN A 149 -4.86 -6.43 3.36
N CYS A 150 -5.59 -7.13 4.24
CA CYS A 150 -6.81 -7.87 3.86
C CYS A 150 -7.90 -6.94 3.31
N GLY A 151 -8.14 -5.80 3.97
CA GLY A 151 -9.16 -4.83 3.58
C GLY A 151 -8.83 -4.15 2.24
N SER A 152 -7.57 -3.81 1.99
CA SER A 152 -7.13 -3.17 0.74
C SER A 152 -7.39 -3.99 -0.52
N VAL A 153 -7.46 -5.33 -0.40
CA VAL A 153 -7.72 -6.23 -1.52
C VAL A 153 -9.11 -6.01 -2.10
N ALA A 154 -10.06 -5.48 -1.32
CA ALA A 154 -11.45 -5.33 -1.73
C ALA A 154 -11.65 -4.39 -2.93
N THR A 155 -10.76 -3.43 -3.20
CA THR A 155 -11.00 -2.39 -4.21
C THR A 155 -9.75 -2.07 -5.04
N ILE A 156 -9.97 -1.41 -6.18
CA ILE A 156 -8.88 -0.91 -7.04
C ILE A 156 -8.05 0.15 -6.31
N THR A 157 -8.68 1.00 -5.50
CA THR A 157 -8.02 2.12 -4.81
C THR A 157 -7.37 1.71 -3.49
N GLY A 158 -7.60 0.49 -3.01
CA GLY A 158 -7.13 0.04 -1.70
C GLY A 158 -5.62 -0.08 -1.58
N ASN A 159 -4.90 -0.36 -2.68
CA ASN A 159 -3.45 -0.35 -2.72
C ASN A 159 -2.90 -0.06 -4.13
N PRO A 160 -1.63 0.40 -4.25
CA PRO A 160 -1.03 0.70 -5.56
C PRO A 160 -0.97 -0.50 -6.51
N GLN A 161 -0.86 -1.72 -5.99
CA GLN A 161 -0.80 -2.95 -6.78
C GLN A 161 -2.12 -3.17 -7.53
N ASN A 162 -3.25 -3.00 -6.83
CA ASN A 162 -4.59 -3.10 -7.39
C ASN A 162 -4.85 -1.98 -8.40
N MET A 163 -4.32 -0.78 -8.19
CA MET A 163 -4.40 0.31 -9.15
C MET A 163 -3.71 -0.03 -10.47
N VAL A 164 -2.50 -0.60 -10.41
CA VAL A 164 -1.77 -1.07 -11.59
C VAL A 164 -2.56 -2.16 -12.31
N ILE A 165 -3.10 -3.14 -11.57
CA ILE A 165 -3.93 -4.20 -12.16
C ILE A 165 -5.18 -3.61 -12.81
N GLY A 166 -5.88 -2.70 -12.15
CA GLY A 166 -7.08 -2.05 -12.70
C GLY A 166 -6.78 -1.27 -13.98
N ALA A 167 -5.69 -0.50 -13.99
CA ALA A 167 -5.27 0.29 -15.15
C ALA A 167 -4.85 -0.60 -16.34
N LEU A 168 -4.21 -1.74 -16.10
CA LEU A 168 -3.74 -2.64 -17.16
C LEU A 168 -4.81 -3.61 -17.66
N SER A 169 -5.72 -4.06 -16.78
CA SER A 169 -6.73 -5.06 -17.11
C SER A 169 -8.02 -4.48 -17.70
N GLY A 170 -8.28 -3.18 -17.50
CA GLY A 170 -9.52 -2.54 -17.93
C GLY A 170 -10.78 -3.04 -17.22
N ILE A 171 -10.62 -3.78 -16.12
CA ILE A 171 -11.75 -4.28 -15.32
C ILE A 171 -12.47 -3.09 -14.67
N SER A 172 -13.81 -3.09 -14.73
CA SER A 172 -14.60 -2.05 -14.10
C SER A 172 -14.48 -2.11 -12.57
N TYR A 173 -14.48 -0.94 -11.93
CA TYR A 173 -14.36 -0.83 -10.47
C TYR A 173 -15.37 -1.70 -9.70
N PRO A 174 -16.67 -1.75 -10.08
CA PRO A 174 -17.64 -2.60 -9.39
C PRO A 174 -17.34 -4.09 -9.58
N ALA A 175 -16.94 -4.52 -10.78
CA ALA A 175 -16.64 -5.91 -11.06
C ALA A 175 -15.43 -6.41 -10.24
N PHE A 176 -14.37 -5.59 -10.16
CA PHE A 176 -13.21 -5.86 -9.30
C PHE A 176 -13.63 -5.99 -7.83
N THR A 177 -14.46 -5.05 -7.36
CA THR A 177 -14.89 -5.00 -5.96
C THR A 177 -15.78 -6.19 -5.59
N VAL A 178 -16.75 -6.55 -6.43
CA VAL A 178 -17.64 -7.69 -6.18
C VAL A 178 -16.86 -9.01 -6.14
N ALA A 179 -15.84 -9.16 -6.99
CA ALA A 179 -15.00 -10.35 -7.01
C ALA A 179 -14.11 -10.48 -5.75
N LEU A 180 -13.56 -9.37 -5.26
CA LEU A 180 -12.55 -9.38 -4.19
C LEU A 180 -13.07 -9.01 -2.80
N ALA A 181 -14.23 -8.39 -2.68
CA ALA A 181 -14.86 -8.10 -1.39
C ALA A 181 -15.09 -9.36 -0.53
N PRO A 182 -15.52 -10.52 -1.08
CA PRO A 182 -15.63 -11.76 -0.29
C PRO A 182 -14.27 -12.23 0.25
N VAL A 183 -13.20 -12.08 -0.53
CA VAL A 183 -11.83 -12.45 -0.14
C VAL A 183 -11.33 -11.52 0.98
N ALA A 184 -11.57 -10.22 0.84
CA ALA A 184 -11.23 -9.25 1.87
C ALA A 184 -11.99 -9.50 3.17
N LEU A 185 -13.30 -9.78 3.08
CA LEU A 185 -14.13 -10.11 4.24
C LEU A 185 -13.63 -11.37 4.95
N PHE A 186 -13.34 -12.44 4.20
CA PHE A 186 -12.79 -13.66 4.75
C PHE A 186 -11.44 -13.40 5.45
N GLY A 187 -10.54 -12.64 4.82
CA GLY A 187 -9.27 -12.25 5.42
C GLY A 187 -9.44 -11.47 6.73
N LEU A 188 -10.36 -10.50 6.78
CA LEU A 188 -10.66 -9.75 7.99
C LEU A 188 -11.22 -10.64 9.11
N LEU A 189 -12.06 -11.62 8.78
CA LEU A 189 -12.55 -12.60 9.75
C LEU A 189 -11.41 -13.47 10.29
N CYS A 190 -10.50 -13.94 9.45
CA CYS A 190 -9.32 -14.68 9.89
C CYS A 190 -8.45 -13.84 10.84
N VAL A 191 -8.27 -12.55 10.58
CA VAL A 191 -7.51 -11.64 11.46
C VAL A 191 -8.16 -11.48 12.85
N ILE A 192 -9.48 -11.59 12.95
CA ILE A 192 -10.18 -11.52 14.25
C ILE A 192 -10.03 -12.81 15.06
N VAL A 193 -9.89 -13.95 14.38
CA VAL A 193 -9.86 -15.29 15.01
C VAL A 193 -8.46 -15.67 15.51
N ILE A 194 -7.41 -15.14 14.88
CA ILE A 194 -5.99 -15.40 15.20
C ILE A 194 -5.49 -14.46 16.30
#